data_AF-A0A4P9VZI1-F1
#
_entry.id   AF-A0A4P9VZI1-F1
#
_cell.length_a   1.000
_cell.length_b   1.000
_cell.length_c   1.000
_cell.angle_alpha   90.00
_cell.angle_beta   90.00
_cell.angle_gamma   90.00
#
_symmetry.space_group_name_H-M   'P 1'
#
loop_
_entity.id
_entity.type
_entity.pdbx_description
1 polymer ?
#
loop_
_entity_poly.entity_id
_entity_poly.type
_entity_poly.pdbx_seq_one_letter_code
_entity_poly.pdbx_strand_id
1 'polypeptide(L)'
;RNWSKNIGNYTGLEISPEICEALEALSHLLPPIFGNLPPRLSTPLLRDLAATLDAHILTRVVLRGSFSEEGARQFAVDVRDGIWRGVFGRWGRKPEGLFRRLKDAMTLLTLPAADAPNTVGSLLEQLSVDDADTAVVALAEVGVHRLSPKEAVEVLQRRL
;
A
#
# COMPACT_ATOMS: atom_id res chain seq x y z
N ARG A 1 5.42 2.07 -21.32
CA ARG A 1 4.29 1.14 -21.04
C ARG A 1 3.04 1.98 -21.23
N ASN A 2 2.11 1.60 -22.10
CA ASN A 2 0.90 2.41 -22.28
C ASN A 2 -0.09 2.01 -21.17
N TRP A 3 -0.20 2.85 -20.14
CA TRP A 3 -1.01 2.57 -18.95
C TRP A 3 -2.52 2.54 -19.24
N SER A 4 -2.94 3.17 -20.34
CA SER A 4 -4.31 3.13 -20.84
C SER A 4 -4.68 1.85 -21.62
N LYS A 5 -3.71 0.94 -21.84
CA LYS A 5 -3.92 -0.35 -22.50
C LYS A 5 -3.18 -1.44 -21.73
N ASN A 6 -3.69 -1.87 -20.59
CA ASN A 6 -3.00 -2.84 -19.73
C ASN A 6 -3.73 -4.18 -19.69
N ILE A 7 -2.97 -5.25 -19.93
CA ILE A 7 -3.42 -6.64 -19.94
C ILE A 7 -3.64 -7.06 -18.48
N GLY A 8 -4.91 -7.21 -18.10
CA GLY A 8 -5.29 -7.81 -16.83
C GLY A 8 -4.92 -9.29 -16.76
N ASN A 9 -4.65 -9.77 -15.55
CA ASN A 9 -4.83 -11.14 -15.04
C ASN A 9 -4.44 -11.07 -13.55
N TYR A 10 -5.34 -11.23 -12.57
CA TYR A 10 -6.04 -12.48 -12.22
C TYR A 10 -7.42 -12.25 -11.54
N THR A 11 -7.99 -11.05 -11.59
CA THR A 11 -9.21 -10.71 -10.83
C THR A 11 -10.23 -9.87 -11.60
N GLY A 12 -10.04 -9.70 -12.91
CA GLY A 12 -10.87 -8.82 -13.77
C GLY A 12 -10.74 -7.32 -13.49
N LEU A 13 -9.99 -6.92 -12.46
CA LEU A 13 -9.71 -5.52 -12.15
C LEU A 13 -8.50 -5.03 -12.91
N GLU A 14 -8.66 -3.83 -13.47
CA GLU A 14 -7.60 -3.07 -14.11
C GLU A 14 -7.19 -1.91 -13.20
N ILE A 15 -6.06 -1.28 -13.51
CA ILE A 15 -5.62 -0.08 -12.79
C ILE A 15 -6.61 1.04 -13.07
N SER A 16 -7.04 1.74 -12.03
CA SER A 16 -7.99 2.84 -12.10
C SER A 16 -7.48 3.94 -13.05
N PRO A 17 -8.33 4.49 -13.94
CA PRO A 17 -7.90 5.50 -14.91
C PRO A 17 -7.37 6.78 -14.24
N GLU A 18 -7.83 7.11 -13.03
CA GLU A 18 -7.47 8.30 -12.28
C GLU A 18 -6.00 8.30 -11.83
N ILE A 19 -5.38 7.13 -11.66
CA ILE A 19 -3.96 7.04 -11.27
C ILE A 19 -3.03 6.92 -12.49
N CYS A 20 -3.55 6.59 -13.67
CA CYS A 20 -2.76 6.31 -14.87
C CYS A 20 -1.84 7.47 -15.29
N GLU A 21 -2.31 8.72 -15.24
CA GLU A 21 -1.49 9.89 -15.58
C GLU A 21 -0.28 10.01 -14.63
N ALA A 22 -0.51 9.86 -13.32
CA ALA A 22 0.56 9.89 -12.32
C ALA A 22 1.55 8.73 -12.52
N LEU A 23 1.06 7.51 -12.81
CA LEU A 23 1.92 6.36 -13.11
C LEU A 23 2.74 6.57 -14.37
N GLU A 24 2.16 7.18 -15.40
CA GLU A 24 2.85 7.50 -16.63
C GLU A 24 3.96 8.52 -16.41
N ALA A 25 3.68 9.59 -15.67
CA ALA A 25 4.68 10.59 -15.29
C ALA A 25 5.85 9.94 -14.53
N LEU A 26 5.58 9.15 -13.49
CA LEU A 26 6.62 8.45 -12.72
C LEU A 26 7.42 7.47 -13.60
N SER A 27 6.74 6.74 -14.48
CA SER A 27 7.39 5.78 -15.38
C SER A 27 8.34 6.42 -16.39
N HIS A 28 8.08 7.67 -16.79
CA HIS A 28 8.94 8.40 -17.72
C HIS A 28 10.06 9.15 -17.00
N LEU A 29 9.78 9.74 -15.83
CA LEU A 29 10.72 10.61 -15.13
C LEU A 29 11.79 9.83 -14.34
N LEU A 30 11.41 8.77 -13.64
CA LEU A 30 12.33 8.07 -12.74
C LEU A 30 13.46 7.31 -13.45
N PRO A 31 13.26 6.64 -14.60
CA PRO A 31 14.33 5.92 -15.29
C PRO A 31 15.54 6.74 -15.72
N PRO A 32 15.40 7.90 -16.41
CA PRO A 32 16.56 8.70 -16.76
C PRO A 32 17.26 9.28 -15.53
N ILE A 33 16.54 9.60 -14.47
CA ILE A 33 17.14 10.11 -13.22
C ILE A 33 18.00 9.02 -12.58
N PHE A 34 17.42 7.85 -12.29
CA PHE A 34 18.12 6.80 -11.55
C PHE A 34 19.05 5.95 -12.41
N GLY A 35 18.88 5.95 -13.74
CA GLY A 35 19.75 5.24 -14.69
C GLY A 35 21.10 5.94 -14.92
N ASN A 36 21.16 7.26 -14.73
CA ASN A 36 22.39 8.04 -14.90
C ASN A 36 23.19 8.21 -13.60
N LEU A 37 22.68 7.68 -12.48
CA LEU A 37 23.32 7.78 -11.16
C LEU A 37 24.00 6.46 -10.78
N PRO A 38 25.23 6.50 -10.24
CA PRO A 38 25.85 5.31 -9.67
C PRO A 38 24.98 4.67 -8.58
N PRO A 39 24.97 3.33 -8.42
CA PRO A 39 24.14 2.61 -7.45
C PRO A 39 24.24 3.13 -6.00
N ARG A 40 25.42 3.61 -5.62
CA ARG A 40 25.70 4.19 -4.29
C ARG A 40 24.88 5.44 -4.00
N LEU A 41 24.48 6.19 -5.04
CA LEU A 41 23.66 7.39 -4.94
C LEU A 41 22.20 7.10 -5.29
N SER A 42 21.94 6.30 -6.33
CA SER A 42 20.56 6.03 -6.77
C SER A 42 19.77 5.18 -5.79
N THR A 43 20.40 4.21 -5.12
CA THR A 43 19.69 3.32 -4.17
C THR A 43 19.10 4.08 -2.97
N PRO A 44 19.86 4.89 -2.21
CA PRO A 44 19.29 5.65 -1.09
C PRO A 44 18.23 6.65 -1.57
N LEU A 45 18.49 7.39 -2.65
CA LEU A 45 17.53 8.35 -3.20
C LEU A 45 16.21 7.69 -3.64
N LEU A 46 16.28 6.50 -4.24
CA LEU A 46 15.08 5.74 -4.61
C LEU A 46 14.29 5.28 -3.39
N ARG A 47 14.98 4.87 -2.32
CA ARG A 47 14.33 4.50 -1.04
C ARG A 47 13.66 5.69 -0.39
N ASP A 48 14.31 6.86 -0.39
CA ASP A 48 13.75 8.08 0.19
C ASP A 48 12.52 8.55 -0.61
N LEU A 49 12.57 8.47 -1.94
CA LEU A 49 11.42 8.73 -2.80
C LEU A 49 10.28 7.74 -2.50
N ALA A 50 10.57 6.45 -2.44
CA ALA A 50 9.55 5.44 -2.15
C ALA A 50 8.92 5.65 -0.77
N ALA A 51 9.73 5.97 0.26
CA ALA A 51 9.23 6.29 1.60
C ALA A 51 8.35 7.55 1.61
N THR A 52 8.70 8.55 0.80
CA THR A 52 7.89 9.76 0.64
C THR A 52 6.54 9.45 -0.01
N LEU A 53 6.53 8.62 -1.07
CA LEU A 53 5.30 8.17 -1.73
C LEU A 53 4.45 7.27 -0.82
N ASP A 54 5.08 6.34 -0.09
CA ASP A 54 4.45 5.48 0.92
C ASP A 54 3.69 6.31 1.96
N ALA A 55 4.35 7.31 2.54
CA ALA A 55 3.73 8.23 3.49
C ALA A 55 2.65 9.10 2.84
N HIS A 56 2.90 9.63 1.65
CA HIS A 56 1.94 10.50 0.96
C HIS A 56 0.64 9.78 0.64
N ILE A 57 0.70 8.58 0.06
CA ILE A 57 -0.48 7.80 -0.31
C ILE A 57 -1.24 7.38 0.95
N LEU A 58 -0.53 6.92 1.99
CA LEU A 58 -1.16 6.59 3.26
C LEU A 58 -1.92 7.80 3.83
N THR A 59 -1.28 8.97 3.95
CA THR A 59 -1.90 10.15 4.58
C THR A 59 -2.97 10.81 3.71
N ARG A 60 -2.80 10.85 2.39
CA ARG A 60 -3.67 11.61 1.49
C ARG A 60 -4.79 10.79 0.86
N VAL A 61 -4.60 9.49 0.71
CA VAL A 61 -5.58 8.59 0.10
C VAL A 61 -6.20 7.71 1.18
N VAL A 62 -5.41 6.90 1.88
CA VAL A 62 -5.95 5.95 2.86
C VAL A 62 -6.60 6.66 4.04
N LEU A 63 -5.86 7.51 4.75
CA LEU A 63 -6.34 8.24 5.93
C LEU A 63 -7.27 9.43 5.60
N ARG A 64 -7.78 9.53 4.38
CA ARG A 64 -8.82 10.51 4.01
C ARG A 64 -9.99 9.89 3.28
N GLY A 65 -9.81 8.69 2.72
CA GLY A 65 -10.86 7.96 2.04
C GLY A 65 -11.75 7.17 3.01
N SER A 66 -12.79 6.60 2.39
CA SER A 66 -13.61 5.53 2.93
C SER A 66 -13.67 4.43 1.88
N PHE A 67 -13.51 3.18 2.30
CA PHE A 67 -13.32 2.03 1.43
C PHE A 67 -14.40 1.00 1.71
N SER A 68 -15.23 0.72 0.70
CA SER A 68 -15.94 -0.55 0.65
C SER A 68 -14.95 -1.70 0.43
N GLU A 69 -15.40 -2.93 0.59
CA GLU A 69 -14.59 -4.12 0.27
C GLU A 69 -14.03 -4.06 -1.16
N GLU A 70 -14.88 -3.72 -2.13
CA GLU A 70 -14.46 -3.59 -3.53
C GLU A 70 -13.52 -2.40 -3.74
N GLY A 71 -13.76 -1.27 -3.07
CA GLY A 71 -12.87 -0.11 -3.13
C GLY A 71 -11.49 -0.40 -2.55
N ALA A 72 -11.41 -1.16 -1.45
CA ALA A 72 -10.15 -1.62 -0.87
C ALA A 72 -9.40 -2.55 -1.84
N ARG A 73 -10.13 -3.45 -2.51
CA ARG A 73 -9.56 -4.37 -3.50
C ARG A 73 -9.04 -3.63 -4.73
N GLN A 74 -9.77 -2.64 -5.24
CA GLN A 74 -9.34 -1.78 -6.34
C GLN A 74 -8.10 -0.97 -5.97
N PHE A 75 -8.10 -0.35 -4.79
CA PHE A 75 -6.92 0.37 -4.27
C PHE A 75 -5.68 -0.53 -4.18
N ALA A 76 -5.86 -1.78 -3.71
CA ALA A 76 -4.77 -2.75 -3.65
C ALA A 76 -4.21 -3.09 -5.05
N VAL A 77 -5.06 -3.15 -6.09
CA VAL A 77 -4.64 -3.35 -7.48
C VAL A 77 -3.86 -2.14 -7.99
N ASP A 78 -4.35 -0.93 -7.79
CA ASP A 78 -3.69 0.31 -8.23
C ASP A 78 -2.28 0.44 -7.66
N VAL A 79 -2.13 0.13 -6.37
CA VAL A 79 -0.83 0.17 -5.69
C VAL A 79 0.05 -0.99 -6.13
N ARG A 80 -0.44 -2.24 -6.11
CA ARG A 80 0.39 -3.41 -6.40
C ARG A 80 0.81 -3.49 -7.86
N ASP A 81 -0.14 -3.33 -8.76
CA ASP A 81 0.09 -3.57 -10.19
C ASP A 81 0.55 -2.28 -10.89
N GLY A 82 0.04 -1.12 -10.45
CA GLY A 82 0.49 0.20 -10.90
C GLY A 82 1.83 0.59 -10.30
N ILE A 83 1.84 0.95 -9.02
CA ILE A 83 3.02 1.56 -8.38
C ILE A 83 4.14 0.52 -8.21
N TRP A 84 3.89 -0.58 -7.51
CA TRP A 84 4.94 -1.52 -7.13
C TRP A 84 5.49 -2.26 -8.33
N ARG A 85 4.66 -3.04 -9.04
CA ARG A 85 5.12 -3.84 -10.19
C ARG A 85 5.44 -2.97 -11.38
N GLY A 86 4.61 -1.97 -11.65
CA GLY A 86 4.68 -1.28 -12.92
C GLY A 86 5.64 -0.09 -12.96
N VAL A 87 5.77 0.67 -11.86
CA VAL A 87 6.78 1.73 -11.74
C VAL A 87 8.05 1.19 -11.09
N PHE A 88 7.95 0.69 -9.85
CA PHE A 88 9.13 0.38 -9.03
C PHE A 88 9.78 -0.99 -9.31
N GLY A 89 9.09 -1.90 -9.98
CA GLY A 89 9.54 -3.28 -10.19
C GLY A 89 10.84 -3.42 -10.97
N ARG A 90 11.24 -2.38 -11.73
CA ARG A 90 12.52 -2.37 -12.46
C ARG A 90 13.76 -2.21 -11.58
N TRP A 91 13.61 -1.73 -10.34
CA TRP A 91 14.73 -1.50 -9.42
C TRP A 91 14.82 -2.54 -8.30
N GLY A 92 13.92 -3.52 -8.26
CA GLY A 92 13.97 -4.58 -7.26
C GLY A 92 12.94 -5.67 -7.49
N ARG A 93 13.28 -6.90 -7.07
CA ARG A 93 12.38 -8.07 -7.17
C ARG A 93 11.19 -8.02 -6.21
N LYS A 94 11.28 -7.20 -5.16
CA LYS A 94 10.28 -7.04 -4.10
C LYS A 94 9.99 -5.55 -3.82
N PRO A 95 9.39 -4.82 -4.79
CA PRO A 95 9.10 -3.41 -4.64
C PRO A 95 8.22 -3.10 -3.42
N GLU A 96 7.36 -4.03 -2.99
CA GLU A 96 6.54 -3.92 -1.78
C GLU A 96 7.36 -3.69 -0.50
N GLY A 97 8.64 -4.11 -0.49
CA GLY A 97 9.54 -3.86 0.64
C GLY A 97 9.95 -2.39 0.82
N LEU A 98 9.72 -1.56 -0.20
CA LEU A 98 9.93 -0.12 -0.17
C LEU A 98 8.71 0.65 0.39
N PHE A 99 7.53 0.03 0.34
CA PHE A 99 6.23 0.64 0.68
C PHE A 99 5.57 -0.07 1.85
N ARG A 100 6.31 -0.21 2.96
CA ARG A 100 5.92 -1.16 3.99
C ARG A 100 4.69 -0.70 4.79
N ARG A 101 4.52 0.61 5.03
CA ARG A 101 3.34 1.12 5.75
C ARG A 101 2.10 1.01 4.87
N LEU A 102 2.23 1.30 3.58
CA LEU A 102 1.15 1.15 2.62
C LEU A 102 0.76 -0.32 2.42
N LYS A 103 1.74 -1.23 2.42
CA LYS A 103 1.50 -2.67 2.39
C LYS A 103 0.66 -3.11 3.58
N ASP A 104 1.05 -2.71 4.78
CA ASP A 104 0.30 -3.03 6.00
C ASP A 104 -1.11 -2.43 5.99
N ALA A 105 -1.26 -1.19 5.52
CA ALA A 105 -2.56 -0.55 5.39
C ALA A 105 -3.46 -1.29 4.41
N MET A 106 -2.94 -1.72 3.26
CA MET A 106 -3.68 -2.56 2.32
C MET A 106 -4.11 -3.87 2.95
N THR A 107 -3.23 -4.55 3.69
CA THR A 107 -3.57 -5.77 4.43
C THR A 107 -4.80 -5.55 5.31
N LEU A 108 -4.81 -4.47 6.11
CA LEU A 108 -5.93 -4.14 6.99
C LEU A 108 -7.23 -3.82 6.24
N LEU A 109 -7.13 -3.06 5.14
CA LEU A 109 -8.28 -2.69 4.31
C LEU A 109 -8.92 -3.90 3.62
N THR A 110 -8.12 -4.90 3.25
CA THR A 110 -8.57 -6.11 2.53
C THR A 110 -8.80 -7.33 3.42
N LEU A 111 -8.77 -7.18 4.76
CA LEU A 111 -9.07 -8.30 5.66
C LEU A 111 -10.48 -8.86 5.35
N PRO A 112 -10.64 -10.18 5.15
CA PRO A 112 -11.91 -10.78 4.77
C PRO A 112 -13.02 -10.43 5.77
N ALA A 113 -14.19 -10.01 5.26
CA ALA A 113 -15.37 -9.84 6.10
C ALA A 113 -15.98 -11.20 6.53
N ALA A 114 -15.72 -12.27 5.76
CA ALA A 114 -16.46 -13.53 5.83
C ALA A 114 -15.89 -14.62 6.75
N ASP A 115 -14.59 -14.58 7.12
CA ASP A 115 -13.98 -15.70 7.86
C ASP A 115 -13.99 -15.57 9.39
N ALA A 116 -14.39 -14.40 9.92
CA ALA A 116 -15.00 -14.33 11.25
C ALA A 116 -15.79 -13.02 11.36
N PRO A 117 -17.07 -13.05 11.77
CA PRO A 117 -17.87 -11.84 11.99
C PRO A 117 -17.28 -10.87 13.06
N ASN A 118 -16.13 -11.21 13.65
CA ASN A 118 -15.44 -10.45 14.69
C ASN A 118 -13.96 -10.15 14.39
N THR A 119 -13.38 -10.39 13.22
CA THR A 119 -11.91 -10.17 13.04
C THR A 119 -11.51 -8.71 13.19
N VAL A 120 -12.27 -7.80 12.57
CA VAL A 120 -12.01 -6.35 12.65
C VAL A 120 -12.42 -5.80 14.01
N GLY A 121 -13.57 -6.23 14.52
CA GLY A 121 -14.06 -5.82 15.85
C GLY A 121 -13.14 -6.27 16.98
N SER A 122 -12.74 -7.55 16.98
CA SER A 122 -11.79 -8.12 17.94
C SER A 122 -10.42 -7.46 17.83
N LEU A 123 -9.94 -7.17 16.62
CA LEU A 123 -8.68 -6.45 16.45
C LEU A 123 -8.79 -5.03 17.00
N LEU A 124 -9.88 -4.31 16.73
CA LEU A 124 -10.11 -2.96 17.29
C LEU A 124 -10.21 -2.98 18.81
N GLU A 125 -10.84 -3.99 19.40
CA GLU A 125 -10.92 -4.18 20.85
C GLU A 125 -9.53 -4.42 21.46
N GLN A 126 -8.73 -5.33 20.86
CA GLN A 126 -7.35 -5.58 21.27
C GLN A 126 -6.45 -4.36 21.14
N LEU A 127 -6.67 -3.52 20.11
CA LEU A 127 -5.93 -2.28 19.90
C LEU A 127 -6.37 -1.14 20.83
N SER A 128 -7.53 -1.28 21.46
CA SER A 128 -8.07 -0.29 22.40
C SER A 128 -7.67 -0.59 23.85
N VAL A 129 -7.10 -1.77 24.12
CA VAL A 129 -6.44 -2.07 25.39
C VAL A 129 -5.20 -1.19 25.51
N ASP A 130 -5.01 -0.56 26.67
CA ASP A 130 -3.88 0.36 26.96
C ASP A 130 -2.55 -0.42 27.19
N ASP A 131 -2.38 -1.54 26.49
CA ASP A 131 -1.20 -2.38 26.47
C ASP A 131 -0.64 -2.44 25.04
N ALA A 132 0.44 -1.67 24.84
CA ALA A 132 1.10 -1.55 23.55
C ALA A 132 1.70 -2.89 23.06
N ASP A 133 2.15 -3.76 23.96
CA ASP A 133 2.77 -5.03 23.56
C ASP A 133 1.73 -6.00 23.02
N THR A 134 0.58 -6.10 23.69
CA THR A 134 -0.57 -6.89 23.20
C THR A 134 -1.07 -6.37 21.86
N ALA A 135 -1.18 -5.05 21.68
CA ALA A 135 -1.58 -4.44 20.42
C ALA A 135 -0.62 -4.76 19.27
N VAL A 136 0.69 -4.73 19.52
CA VAL A 136 1.72 -5.07 18.52
C VAL A 136 1.67 -6.55 18.13
N VAL A 137 1.44 -7.45 19.09
CA VAL A 137 1.28 -8.88 18.82
C VAL A 137 0.06 -9.14 17.96
N ALA A 138 -1.09 -8.55 18.28
CA ALA A 138 -2.32 -8.68 17.51
C ALA A 138 -2.14 -8.20 16.05
N LEU A 139 -1.42 -7.09 15.84
CA LEU A 139 -1.09 -6.61 14.49
C LEU A 139 -0.17 -7.58 13.75
N ALA A 140 0.82 -8.14 14.44
CA ALA A 140 1.75 -9.09 13.83
C ALA A 140 1.05 -10.38 13.37
N GLU A 141 0.03 -10.84 14.10
CA GLU A 141 -0.78 -12.02 13.73
C GLU A 141 -1.53 -11.82 12.41
N VAL A 142 -2.00 -10.60 12.13
CA VAL A 142 -2.63 -10.24 10.85
C VAL A 142 -1.63 -9.81 9.77
N GLY A 143 -0.32 -9.90 10.05
CA GLY A 143 0.75 -9.58 9.11
C GLY A 143 1.08 -8.09 8.98
N VAL A 144 0.71 -7.28 9.98
CA VAL A 144 1.05 -5.85 10.09
C VAL A 144 2.25 -5.68 11.02
N HIS A 145 3.29 -4.98 10.57
CA HIS A 145 4.58 -4.89 11.28
C HIS A 145 5.19 -3.48 11.32
N ARG A 146 4.60 -2.50 10.62
CA ARG A 146 5.16 -1.18 10.35
C ARG A 146 4.22 -0.03 10.66
N LEU A 147 2.91 -0.27 10.67
CA LEU A 147 1.96 0.68 11.24
C LEU A 147 2.03 0.64 12.77
N SER A 148 1.93 1.80 13.39
CA SER A 148 1.67 1.87 14.83
C SER A 148 0.24 1.42 15.15
N PRO A 149 -0.05 0.97 16.39
CA PRO A 149 -1.41 0.63 16.81
C PRO A 149 -2.44 1.72 16.50
N LYS A 150 -2.08 2.98 16.75
CA LYS A 150 -2.94 4.13 16.45
C LYS A 150 -3.26 4.27 14.96
N GLU A 151 -2.25 4.15 14.09
CA GLU A 151 -2.46 4.23 12.64
C GLU A 151 -3.28 3.04 12.13
N ALA A 152 -3.07 1.84 12.69
CA ALA A 152 -3.84 0.67 12.33
C ALA A 152 -5.34 0.86 12.66
N VAL A 153 -5.67 1.42 13.84
CA VAL A 153 -7.04 1.80 14.19
C VAL A 153 -7.60 2.82 13.18
N GLU A 154 -6.85 3.87 12.85
CA GLU A 154 -7.31 4.89 11.89
C GLU A 154 -7.56 4.30 10.50
N VAL A 155 -6.76 3.33 10.04
CA VAL A 155 -6.95 2.62 8.77
C VAL A 155 -8.18 1.71 8.82
N LEU A 156 -8.35 0.94 9.90
CA LEU A 156 -9.51 0.06 10.08
C LEU A 156 -10.82 0.84 10.09
N GLN A 157 -10.83 2.03 10.70
CA GLN A 157 -11.98 2.94 10.70
C GLN A 157 -12.34 3.49 9.31
N ARG A 158 -11.51 3.30 8.28
CA ARG A 158 -11.84 3.71 6.90
C ARG A 158 -12.61 2.67 6.13
N ARG A 159 -12.82 1.49 6.71
CA ARG A 159 -13.65 0.46 6.11
C ARG A 159 -15.12 0.78 6.37
N LEU A 160 -15.93 0.65 5.32
CA LEU A 160 -17.39 0.80 5.36
C LEU A 160 -18.08 -0.52 5.73
#